data_AF-A0A534U755-F1
#
_entry.id   AF-A0A534U755-F1
#
_cell.length_a   1.000
_cell.length_b   1.000
_cell.length_c   1.000
_cell.angle_alpha   90.00
_cell.angle_beta   90.00
_cell.angle_gamma   90.00
#
_symmetry.space_group_name_H-M   'P 1'
#
loop_
_entity.id
_entity.type
_entity.pdbx_description
1 polymer ?
#
loop_
_entity_poly.entity_id
_entity_poly.type
_entity_poly.pdbx_seq_one_letter_code
_entity_poly.pdbx_strand_id
1 'polypeptide(L)'
;MADAGHMLMLLRHGIAEDAAPGEADAERRLTGEGKRKLRGETAEIVAVEHGIDESAVFTTAALAPAGDRDALFTVLGSHTRAEGIVLVGHQPDLGELASVLLVGTPGLVQLPFKKAGLAAISVASLPPRTAGTLEFFVTPGQLRRIGRGG
;
A
#
# COMPACT_ATOMS: atom_id res chain seq x y z
N MET A 1 1.96 -28.26 -3.55
CA MET A 1 1.02 -27.84 -2.49
C MET A 1 1.27 -26.36 -2.31
N ALA A 2 0.43 -25.49 -2.87
CA ALA A 2 0.50 -24.07 -2.55
C ALA A 2 0.02 -23.93 -1.11
N ASP A 3 0.97 -23.77 -0.20
CA ASP A 3 0.67 -23.45 1.19
C ASP A 3 -0.16 -22.16 1.21
N ALA A 4 -1.19 -22.09 2.04
CA ALA A 4 -2.11 -20.96 2.10
C ALA A 4 -1.37 -19.75 2.70
N GLY A 5 -0.56 -19.09 1.89
CA GLY A 5 0.24 -17.93 2.28
C GLY A 5 -0.60 -16.66 2.35
N HIS A 6 -0.13 -15.69 3.13
CA HIS A 6 -0.71 -14.36 3.22
C HIS A 6 -0.21 -13.50 2.04
N MET A 7 -1.10 -12.73 1.44
CA MET A 7 -0.76 -11.80 0.37
C MET A 7 -0.44 -10.41 0.92
N LEU A 8 0.82 -9.99 0.86
CA LEU A 8 1.21 -8.60 1.17
C LEU A 8 1.25 -7.78 -0.12
N MET A 9 0.31 -6.85 -0.25
CA MET A 9 0.22 -5.93 -1.39
C MET A 9 0.84 -4.58 -1.03
N LEU A 10 1.97 -4.25 -1.63
CA LEU A 10 2.68 -3.00 -1.40
C LEU A 10 2.22 -1.98 -2.44
N LEU A 11 1.58 -0.90 -1.97
CA LEU A 11 1.06 0.16 -2.82
C LEU A 11 1.76 1.47 -2.48
N ARG A 12 2.46 2.06 -3.45
CA ARG A 12 2.94 3.43 -3.25
C ARG A 12 1.76 4.38 -3.33
N HIS A 13 1.69 5.30 -2.37
CA HIS A 13 0.67 6.35 -2.35
C HIS A 13 0.47 7.01 -3.73
N GLY A 14 -0.78 7.38 -4.02
CA GLY A 14 -1.16 8.06 -5.26
C GLY A 14 -0.59 9.47 -5.37
N ILE A 15 -0.81 10.09 -6.53
CA ILE A 15 -0.67 11.54 -6.68
C ILE A 15 -1.85 12.14 -5.90
N ALA A 16 -1.59 12.68 -4.71
CA ALA A 16 -2.49 13.70 -4.17
C ALA A 16 -2.45 14.86 -5.16
N GLU A 17 -3.60 15.34 -5.61
CA GLU A 17 -3.66 16.50 -6.52
C GLU A 17 -2.80 17.64 -5.94
N ASP A 18 -1.99 18.29 -6.78
CA ASP A 18 -1.28 19.49 -6.37
C ASP A 18 -2.31 20.53 -5.94
N ALA A 19 -2.13 21.12 -4.76
CA ALA A 19 -2.97 22.22 -4.32
C ALA A 19 -2.81 23.38 -5.31
N ALA A 20 -3.91 23.81 -5.93
CA ALA A 20 -3.91 24.98 -6.78
C ALA A 20 -3.37 26.18 -5.99
N PRO A 21 -2.46 26.99 -6.56
CA PRO A 21 -1.97 28.19 -5.89
C PRO A 21 -3.13 29.19 -5.67
N GLY A 22 -3.45 29.50 -4.42
CA GLY A 22 -4.26 30.68 -4.07
C GLY A 22 -5.72 30.47 -3.62
N GLU A 23 -6.17 29.28 -3.21
CA GLU A 23 -7.54 29.14 -2.68
C GLU A 23 -7.63 29.46 -1.17
N ALA A 24 -8.41 30.48 -0.82
CA ALA A 24 -8.67 30.90 0.56
C ALA A 24 -9.60 29.94 1.34
N ASP A 25 -9.40 29.92 2.66
CA ASP A 25 -9.74 28.86 3.63
C ASP A 25 -11.22 28.81 4.10
N ALA A 26 -12.07 29.78 3.73
CA ALA A 26 -13.26 30.04 4.56
C ALA A 26 -14.61 29.44 4.12
N GLU A 27 -14.81 28.91 2.90
CA GLU A 27 -16.17 28.54 2.45
C GLU A 27 -16.30 27.24 1.62
N ARG A 28 -15.59 26.16 2.00
CA ARG A 28 -15.86 24.84 1.41
C ARG A 28 -16.88 24.05 2.24
N ARG A 29 -18.17 24.40 2.12
CA ARG A 29 -19.28 23.56 2.57
C ARG A 29 -19.98 22.89 1.38
N LEU A 30 -19.90 21.55 1.39
CA LEU A 30 -20.99 20.61 1.09
C LEU A 30 -21.66 20.70 -0.29
N THR A 31 -21.04 20.06 -1.28
CA THR A 31 -21.80 19.37 -2.35
C THR A 31 -21.31 17.93 -2.42
N GLY A 32 -22.19 16.99 -2.82
CA GLY A 32 -21.92 15.54 -2.80
C GLY A 32 -20.71 15.08 -3.64
N GLU A 33 -20.16 15.94 -4.49
CA GLU A 33 -18.91 15.73 -5.23
C GLU A 33 -17.63 16.16 -4.49
N GLY A 34 -17.76 16.78 -3.31
CA GLY A 34 -16.66 17.30 -2.48
C GLY A 34 -15.89 16.24 -1.67
N LYS A 35 -16.10 14.94 -1.93
CA LYS A 35 -15.37 13.84 -1.26
C LYS A 35 -14.02 13.48 -1.91
N ARG A 36 -13.58 14.19 -2.96
CA ARG A 36 -12.34 13.89 -3.71
C ARG A 36 -11.10 14.70 -3.25
N LYS A 37 -11.04 15.12 -1.98
CA LYS A 37 -9.86 15.80 -1.40
C LYS A 37 -9.60 15.37 0.05
N LEU A 38 -9.53 14.07 0.31
CA LEU A 38 -9.07 13.50 1.56
C LEU A 38 -7.56 13.19 1.45
N ARG A 39 -6.75 14.04 2.07
CA ARG A 39 -5.34 13.71 2.35
C ARG A 39 -5.32 12.43 3.21
N GLY A 40 -4.91 11.30 2.62
CA GLY A 40 -5.08 9.94 3.21
C GLY A 40 -5.72 8.93 2.25
N GLU A 41 -6.28 9.42 1.14
CA GLU A 41 -7.15 8.75 0.16
C GLU A 41 -6.78 7.35 -0.31
N THR A 42 -5.51 6.97 -0.48
CA THR A 42 -5.21 5.75 -1.25
C THR A 42 -5.71 4.47 -0.54
N ALA A 43 -5.57 4.36 0.78
CA ALA A 43 -6.08 3.20 1.52
C ALA A 43 -7.61 3.21 1.59
N GLU A 44 -8.22 4.38 1.81
CA GLU A 44 -9.67 4.55 1.87
C GLU A 44 -10.35 4.28 0.53
N ILE A 45 -9.77 4.76 -0.58
CA ILE A 45 -10.25 4.46 -1.94
C ILE A 45 -10.19 2.95 -2.19
N VAL A 46 -9.07 2.30 -1.86
CA VAL A 46 -8.96 0.84 -1.99
C VAL A 46 -10.03 0.15 -1.15
N ALA A 47 -10.28 0.61 0.08
CA ALA A 47 -11.29 0.00 0.92
C ALA A 47 -12.71 0.14 0.33
N VAL A 48 -13.08 1.35 -0.08
CA VAL A 48 -14.40 1.64 -0.67
C VAL A 48 -14.62 0.83 -1.95
N GLU A 49 -13.65 0.86 -2.88
CA GLU A 49 -13.78 0.18 -4.18
C GLU A 49 -13.82 -1.36 -4.07
N HIS A 50 -13.26 -1.92 -2.99
CA HIS A 50 -13.24 -3.36 -2.73
C HIS A 50 -14.25 -3.82 -1.67
N GLY A 51 -15.12 -2.93 -1.17
CA GLY A 51 -16.11 -3.27 -0.15
C GLY A 51 -15.51 -3.71 1.18
N ILE A 52 -14.29 -3.25 1.49
CA ILE A 52 -13.61 -3.50 2.75
C ILE A 52 -14.20 -2.55 3.79
N ASP A 53 -14.57 -3.10 4.95
CA ASP A 53 -15.10 -2.32 6.05
C ASP A 53 -14.08 -1.27 6.54
N GLU A 54 -14.53 -0.06 6.84
CA GLU A 54 -13.66 1.04 7.29
C GLU A 54 -12.91 0.68 8.59
N SER A 55 -13.49 -0.17 9.44
CA SER A 55 -12.84 -0.68 10.64
C SER A 55 -11.65 -1.61 10.36
N ALA A 56 -11.49 -2.09 9.13
CA ALA A 56 -10.32 -2.85 8.68
C ALA A 56 -9.21 -1.96 8.09
N VAL A 57 -9.40 -0.63 8.08
CA VAL A 57 -8.38 0.35 7.66
C VAL A 57 -7.70 0.93 8.88
N PHE A 58 -6.38 0.77 8.96
CA PHE A 58 -5.58 1.24 10.09
C PHE A 58 -4.44 2.13 9.61
N THR A 59 -4.11 3.15 10.41
CA THR A 59 -2.93 3.97 10.20
C THR A 59 -1.81 3.53 11.14
N THR A 60 -0.57 3.55 10.66
CA THR A 60 0.61 3.24 11.47
C THR A 60 1.79 4.13 11.06
N ALA A 61 2.51 4.66 12.04
CA ALA A 61 3.73 5.43 11.80
C ALA A 61 4.83 4.60 11.14
N ALA A 62 4.75 3.27 11.24
CA ALA A 62 5.73 2.35 10.64
C ALA A 62 5.75 2.37 9.10
N LEU A 63 4.72 2.91 8.45
CA LEU A 63 4.65 3.11 6.98
C LEU A 63 4.89 4.57 6.54
N ALA A 64 5.14 5.47 7.50
CA ALA A 64 5.58 6.83 7.21
C ALA A 64 6.98 6.82 6.60
N PRO A 65 7.43 7.91 5.93
CA PRO A 65 8.80 8.02 5.45
C PRO A 65 9.81 7.73 6.57
N ALA A 66 10.79 6.86 6.29
CA ALA A 66 11.76 6.37 7.28
C ALA A 66 11.12 5.69 8.52
N GLY A 67 9.95 5.07 8.35
CA GLY A 67 9.25 4.32 9.38
C GLY A 67 10.00 3.08 9.86
N ASP A 68 9.72 2.66 11.09
CA ASP A 68 10.37 1.50 11.71
C ASP A 68 9.79 0.18 11.19
N ARG A 69 10.64 -0.62 10.55
CA ARG A 69 10.30 -1.93 9.99
C ARG A 69 9.96 -2.98 11.06
N ASP A 70 10.62 -2.95 12.21
CA ASP A 70 10.34 -3.93 13.28
C ASP A 70 8.99 -3.63 13.92
N ALA A 71 8.64 -2.34 14.05
CA ALA A 71 7.30 -1.92 14.40
C ALA A 71 6.25 -2.36 13.36
N LEU A 72 6.55 -2.24 12.05
CA LEU A 72 5.65 -2.73 11.00
C LEU A 72 5.43 -4.24 11.11
N PHE A 73 6.48 -5.03 11.32
CA PHE A 73 6.36 -6.48 11.49
C PHE A 73 5.58 -6.84 12.76
N THR A 74 5.74 -6.07 13.83
CA THR A 74 4.90 -6.22 15.04
C THR A 74 3.42 -6.01 14.73
N VAL A 75 3.08 -4.97 13.96
CA VAL A 75 1.70 -4.72 13.50
C VAL A 75 1.18 -5.84 12.61
N LEU A 76 1.98 -6.32 11.64
CA LEU A 76 1.58 -7.47 10.82
C LEU A 76 1.30 -8.71 11.68
N GLY A 77 2.07 -8.91 12.75
CA GLY A 77 1.90 -10.01 13.69
C GLY A 77 0.59 -10.01 14.47
N SER A 78 -0.16 -8.91 14.53
CA SER A 78 -1.51 -8.90 15.12
C SER A 78 -2.60 -9.35 14.14
N HIS A 79 -2.25 -9.59 12.87
CA HIS A 79 -3.18 -9.90 11.78
C HIS A 79 -2.97 -11.32 11.21
N THR A 80 -2.61 -12.30 12.06
CA THR A 80 -2.24 -13.68 11.65
C THR A 80 -3.33 -14.47 10.92
N ARG A 81 -4.57 -13.99 10.88
CA ARG A 81 -5.70 -14.61 10.16
C ARG A 81 -6.03 -13.91 8.84
N ALA A 82 -5.39 -12.79 8.53
CA ALA A 82 -5.68 -12.04 7.31
C ALA A 82 -5.10 -12.76 6.09
N GLU A 83 -5.93 -13.12 5.12
CA GLU A 83 -5.46 -13.74 3.86
C GLU A 83 -4.69 -12.74 2.98
N GLY A 84 -5.00 -11.45 3.09
CA GLY A 84 -4.30 -10.39 2.37
C GLY A 84 -4.32 -9.06 3.11
N ILE A 85 -3.25 -8.27 2.94
CA ILE A 85 -3.08 -6.94 3.54
C ILE A 85 -2.52 -5.99 2.49
N VAL A 86 -3.14 -4.82 2.34
CA VAL A 86 -2.60 -3.72 1.52
C VAL A 86 -1.80 -2.78 2.43
N LEU A 87 -0.52 -2.60 2.10
CA LEU A 87 0.40 -1.69 2.77
C LEU A 87 0.61 -0.47 1.89
N VAL A 88 0.07 0.66 2.31
CA VAL A 88 0.21 1.93 1.59
C VAL A 88 1.38 2.73 2.19
N GLY A 89 2.38 3.03 1.37
CA GLY A 89 3.61 3.69 1.85
C GLY A 89 4.33 4.54 0.80
N HIS A 90 5.60 4.82 1.07
CA HIS A 90 6.42 5.79 0.34
C HIS A 90 7.66 5.13 -0.28
N GLN A 91 8.32 5.85 -1.18
CA GLN A 91 9.66 5.50 -1.65
C GLN A 91 10.70 6.35 -0.90
N PRO A 92 11.88 5.81 -0.57
CA PRO A 92 12.42 4.48 -0.96
C PRO A 92 11.90 3.29 -0.12
N ASP A 93 11.29 3.56 1.04
CA ASP A 93 10.98 2.58 2.09
C ASP A 93 10.20 1.34 1.60
N LEU A 94 9.22 1.51 0.70
CA LEU A 94 8.49 0.38 0.12
C LEU A 94 9.37 -0.54 -0.72
N GLY A 95 10.34 0.01 -1.45
CA GLY A 95 11.30 -0.78 -2.22
C GLY A 95 12.22 -1.57 -1.31
N GLU A 96 12.66 -0.95 -0.21
CA GLU A 96 13.48 -1.63 0.80
C GLU A 96 12.70 -2.72 1.53
N LEU A 97 11.44 -2.45 1.91
CA LEU A 97 10.54 -3.45 2.49
C LEU A 97 10.34 -4.63 1.53
N ALA A 98 10.06 -4.37 0.25
CA ALA A 98 9.93 -5.42 -0.75
C ALA A 98 11.22 -6.26 -0.87
N SER A 99 12.40 -5.62 -0.86
CA SER A 99 13.68 -6.33 -0.85
C SER A 99 13.85 -7.21 0.39
N VAL A 100 13.49 -6.72 1.58
CA VAL A 100 13.52 -7.53 2.81
C VAL A 100 12.55 -8.70 2.72
N LEU A 101 11.33 -8.49 2.23
CA LEU A 101 10.34 -9.56 2.08
C LEU A 101 10.79 -10.65 1.11
N LEU A 102 11.54 -10.30 0.06
CA LEU A 102 11.98 -11.25 -0.97
C LEU A 102 13.31 -11.94 -0.65
N VAL A 103 14.26 -11.23 -0.05
CA VAL A 103 15.64 -11.73 0.12
C VAL A 103 16.24 -11.46 1.51
N GLY A 104 15.45 -10.94 2.45
CA GLY A 104 15.89 -10.66 3.83
C GLY A 104 16.84 -9.47 3.99
N THR A 105 17.29 -8.86 2.89
CA THR A 105 18.27 -7.76 2.89
C THR A 105 17.65 -6.51 2.27
N PRO A 106 17.65 -5.35 2.96
CA PRO A 106 17.14 -4.10 2.38
C PRO A 106 18.01 -3.64 1.22
N GLY A 107 17.38 -3.17 0.13
CA GLY A 107 18.06 -2.61 -1.05
C GLY A 107 18.86 -3.59 -1.92
N LEU A 108 18.93 -4.88 -1.57
CA LEU A 108 19.60 -5.89 -2.39
C LEU A 108 18.86 -6.13 -3.71
N VAL A 109 17.52 -6.14 -3.67
CA VAL A 109 16.65 -6.17 -4.85
C VAL A 109 16.03 -4.80 -5.02
N GLN A 110 16.13 -4.24 -6.23
CA GLN A 110 15.63 -2.90 -6.54
C GLN A 110 14.23 -2.98 -7.15
N LEU A 111 13.21 -2.58 -6.37
CA LEU A 111 11.82 -2.42 -6.83
C LEU A 111 11.43 -0.94 -6.81
N PRO A 112 11.60 -0.19 -7.91
CA PRO A 112 11.31 1.25 -7.94
C PRO A 112 9.80 1.49 -8.13
N PHE A 113 9.04 1.55 -7.03
CA PHE A 113 7.60 1.82 -7.10
C PHE A 113 7.34 3.23 -7.65
N LYS A 114 6.70 3.33 -8.81
CA LYS A 114 6.10 4.60 -9.28
C LYS A 114 4.93 4.98 -8.37
N LYS A 115 4.56 6.26 -8.26
CA LYS A 115 3.34 6.67 -7.50
C LYS A 115 2.13 5.88 -8.00
N ALA A 116 1.32 5.30 -7.10
CA ALA A 116 0.25 4.33 -7.44
C ALA A 116 0.72 3.01 -8.09
N GLY A 117 1.99 2.65 -7.98
CA GLY A 117 2.51 1.33 -8.37
C GLY A 117 2.21 0.29 -7.30
N LEU A 118 1.98 -0.95 -7.72
CA LEU A 118 1.53 -2.05 -6.86
C LEU A 118 2.43 -3.28 -7.06
N ALA A 119 2.80 -3.93 -5.96
CA ALA A 119 3.39 -5.26 -5.98
C ALA A 119 2.62 -6.18 -5.04
N ALA A 120 2.61 -7.47 -5.32
CA ALA A 120 2.08 -8.47 -4.41
C ALA A 120 3.17 -9.50 -4.11
N ILE A 121 3.37 -9.77 -2.82
CA ILE A 121 4.35 -10.72 -2.31
C ILE A 121 3.62 -11.70 -1.40
N SER A 122 3.66 -12.99 -1.73
CA SER A 122 3.11 -14.04 -0.88
C SER A 122 4.11 -14.40 0.22
N VAL A 123 3.67 -14.49 1.47
CA VAL A 123 4.49 -14.89 2.62
C VAL A 123 3.83 -16.04 3.38
N ALA A 124 4.62 -16.94 3.95
CA ALA A 124 4.09 -18.11 4.66
C ALA A 124 3.46 -17.79 6.04
N SER A 125 3.80 -16.64 6.63
CA SER A 125 3.30 -16.25 7.95
C SER A 125 3.26 -14.74 8.12
N LEU A 126 2.44 -14.28 9.07
CA LEU A 126 2.50 -12.93 9.62
C LEU A 126 2.93 -12.97 11.10
N PRO A 127 3.99 -12.25 11.53
CA PRO A 127 4.91 -11.51 10.66
C PRO A 127 5.68 -12.46 9.73
N PRO A 128 6.19 -11.97 8.59
CA PRO A 128 7.04 -12.75 7.71
C PRO A 128 8.32 -13.20 8.43
N ARG A 129 8.63 -14.49 8.39
CA ARG A 129 9.84 -15.08 9.01
C ARG A 129 10.86 -15.59 7.99
N THR A 130 10.42 -15.82 6.77
CA THR A 130 11.22 -16.31 5.65
C THR A 130 10.97 -15.44 4.43
N ALA A 131 11.83 -15.57 3.42
CA ALA A 131 11.60 -14.98 2.11
C ALA A 131 10.22 -15.38 1.55
N GLY A 132 9.52 -14.40 1.00
CA GLY A 132 8.30 -14.57 0.23
C GLY A 132 8.57 -14.72 -1.26
N THR A 133 7.48 -14.83 -2.02
CA THR A 133 7.53 -14.91 -3.50
C THR A 133 6.88 -13.68 -4.10
N LEU A 134 7.53 -13.06 -5.09
CA LEU A 134 6.94 -11.96 -5.85
C LEU A 134 5.91 -12.53 -6.83
N GLU A 135 4.63 -12.25 -6.61
CA GLU A 135 3.54 -12.69 -7.47
C GLU A 135 3.38 -11.77 -8.68
N PHE A 136 3.43 -10.46 -8.45
CA PHE A 136 3.48 -9.47 -9.52
C PHE A 136 4.09 -8.15 -9.06
N PHE A 137 4.57 -7.37 -10.02
CA PHE A 137 4.94 -5.96 -9.84
C PHE A 137 4.49 -5.16 -11.06
N VAL A 138 3.57 -4.23 -10.84
CA VAL A 138 2.90 -3.48 -11.92
C VAL A 138 2.96 -1.97 -11.69
N THR A 139 3.22 -1.27 -12.78
CA THR A 139 3.23 0.19 -12.81
C THR A 139 1.82 0.74 -13.00
N PRO A 140 1.57 2.02 -12.66
CA PRO A 140 0.28 2.67 -12.94
C PRO A 140 -0.11 2.63 -14.41
N GLY A 141 0.87 2.69 -15.33
CA GLY A 141 0.62 2.60 -16.76
C GLY A 141 0.12 1.22 -17.18
N GLN A 142 0.61 0.15 -16.56
CA GLN A 142 0.11 -1.21 -16.78
C GLN A 142 -1.28 -1.39 -16.18
N LEU A 143 -1.50 -0.95 -14.93
CA LEU A 143 -2.81 -1.00 -14.28
C LEU A 143 -3.89 -0.28 -15.11
N ARG A 144 -3.61 0.92 -15.62
CA ARG A 144 -4.54 1.66 -16.51
C ARG A 144 -4.86 0.92 -17.81
N ARG A 145 -3.91 0.15 -18.35
CA ARG A 145 -4.16 -0.65 -19.57
C ARG A 145 -5.02 -1.86 -19.26
N ILE A 146 -4.76 -2.52 -18.12
CA ILE A 146 -5.56 -3.67 -17.66
C ILE A 146 -7.01 -3.23 -17.40
N GLY A 147 -7.22 -2.14 -16.66
CA GLY A 147 -8.58 -1.65 -16.33
C GLY A 147 -9.38 -1.06 -17.50
N ARG A 148 -8.78 -0.86 -18.68
CA ARG A 148 -9.48 -0.41 -19.90
C ARG A 148 -9.91 -1.56 -20.82
N GLY A 149 -9.47 -2.78 -20.53
CA GLY A 149 -9.78 -3.97 -21.33
C GLY A 149 -10.93 -4.81 -20.78
N GLY A 150 -11.65 -4.31 -19.77
CA GLY A 150 -12.84 -4.93 -19.17
C GLY A 150 -14.12 -4.20 -19.54
#